data_AF-A0A9Q4GJ34-F1
#
_entry.id   AF-A0A9Q4GJ34-F1
#
_cell.length_a   1.000
_cell.length_b   1.000
_cell.length_c   1.000
_cell.angle_alpha   90.00
_cell.angle_beta   90.00
_cell.angle_gamma   90.00
#
_symmetry.space_group_name_H-M   'P 1'
#
loop_
_entity.id
_entity.type
_entity.pdbx_description
1 polymer ?
#
loop_
_entity_poly.entity_id
_entity_poly.type
_entity_poly.pdbx_seq_one_letter_code
_entity_poly.pdbx_strand_id
1 'polypeptide(L)'
;PTRCFPLHSPCSNDTIHRYLVIHQSPEVENPEKGLKRLHDEWGWQSLEGGELIANGAMMNDIESTELLRQFLTERLEEDTITPFVYTHRDRAGRTASFVHYPNRLHANSLIGRIHTAGTQDTLLQHRVNAEVALHDESEPAASVLDSVLQEGRPVYLMGNTVAGFMRELSEEIDRRSIE
;
A
#
# COMPACT_ATOMS: atom_id res chain seq x y z
N PRO A 1 -5.32 -7.99 25.66
CA PRO A 1 -5.97 -9.16 25.02
C PRO A 1 -5.79 -9.09 23.50
N THR A 2 -4.66 -9.62 23.05
CA THR A 2 -4.19 -9.65 21.68
C THR A 2 -5.00 -10.69 20.91
N ARG A 3 -5.89 -10.28 20.01
CA ARG A 3 -6.54 -11.23 19.10
C ARG A 3 -5.54 -11.57 18.00
N CYS A 4 -5.00 -12.79 18.06
CA CYS A 4 -4.34 -13.42 16.93
C CYS A 4 -5.38 -13.55 15.80
N PHE A 5 -5.14 -12.89 14.67
CA PHE A 5 -5.92 -13.09 13.46
C PHE A 5 -5.29 -14.24 12.65
N PRO A 6 -6.08 -15.23 12.20
CA PRO A 6 -5.55 -16.35 11.44
C PRO A 6 -5.11 -15.88 10.06
N LEU A 7 -3.87 -16.22 9.69
CA LEU A 7 -3.19 -15.76 8.48
C LEU A 7 -3.61 -16.46 7.19
N HIS A 8 -4.55 -17.41 7.21
CA HIS A 8 -4.89 -18.25 6.05
C HIS A 8 -6.42 -18.45 5.95
N SER A 9 -7.15 -17.40 5.62
CA SER A 9 -8.49 -17.55 5.05
C SER A 9 -8.45 -17.04 3.62
N PRO A 10 -8.97 -17.78 2.62
CA PRO A 10 -9.16 -17.24 1.29
C PRO A 10 -10.21 -16.11 1.38
N CYS A 11 -9.97 -14.91 0.86
CA CYS A 11 -11.02 -13.91 0.75
C CYS A 11 -12.02 -14.37 -0.30
N SER A 12 -13.09 -14.96 0.22
CA SER A 12 -14.43 -14.79 -0.35
C SER A 12 -14.86 -13.31 -0.23
N ASN A 13 -16.06 -12.97 -0.70
CA ASN A 13 -16.75 -11.67 -0.51
C ASN A 13 -16.57 -10.99 0.87
N ASP A 14 -16.12 -11.71 1.90
CA ASP A 14 -16.00 -11.32 3.30
C ASP A 14 -15.03 -10.15 3.59
N THR A 15 -13.91 -9.99 2.87
CA THR A 15 -12.94 -8.89 3.17
C THR A 15 -13.37 -7.54 2.63
N ILE A 16 -13.90 -7.50 1.41
CA ILE A 16 -14.52 -6.29 0.85
C ILE A 16 -15.77 -5.91 1.65
N HIS A 17 -16.57 -6.91 2.02
CA HIS A 17 -17.74 -6.69 2.88
C HIS A 17 -17.32 -6.12 4.25
N ARG A 18 -16.27 -6.65 4.89
CA ARG A 18 -15.72 -6.08 6.14
C ARG A 18 -15.28 -4.63 5.97
N TYR A 19 -14.58 -4.30 4.88
CA TYR A 19 -14.18 -2.92 4.62
C TYR A 19 -15.39 -1.99 4.47
N LEU A 20 -16.36 -2.35 3.62
CA LEU A 20 -17.56 -1.55 3.37
C LEU A 20 -18.39 -1.36 4.64
N VAL A 21 -18.45 -2.37 5.50
CA VAL A 21 -19.12 -2.33 6.81
C VAL A 21 -18.38 -1.40 7.79
N ILE A 22 -17.04 -1.49 7.88
CA ILE A 22 -16.23 -0.63 8.76
C ILE A 22 -16.44 0.85 8.42
N HIS A 23 -16.47 1.17 7.13
CA HIS A 23 -16.54 2.56 6.66
C HIS A 23 -17.95 3.08 6.40
N GLN A 24 -18.99 2.31 6.75
CA GLN A 24 -20.41 2.67 6.51
C GLN A 24 -20.65 3.19 5.08
N SER A 25 -20.02 2.56 4.09
CA SER A 25 -20.09 3.02 2.71
C SER A 25 -21.52 2.90 2.16
N PRO A 26 -22.05 3.89 1.44
CA PRO A 26 -23.35 3.78 0.77
C PRO A 26 -23.41 2.65 -0.27
N GLU A 27 -22.25 2.10 -0.65
CA GLU A 27 -22.12 1.01 -1.60
C GLU A 27 -22.45 -0.37 -1.00
N VAL A 28 -22.72 -0.45 0.31
CA VAL A 28 -23.28 -1.66 0.95
C VAL A 28 -24.61 -2.08 0.31
N GLU A 29 -25.39 -1.12 -0.19
CA GLU A 29 -26.69 -1.37 -0.84
C GLU A 29 -26.58 -1.88 -2.28
N ASN A 30 -25.43 -1.67 -2.95
CA ASN A 30 -25.15 -2.21 -4.30
C ASN A 30 -23.71 -2.75 -4.37
N PRO A 31 -23.48 -3.98 -3.89
CA PRO A 31 -22.14 -4.54 -3.74
C PRO A 31 -21.41 -4.75 -5.07
N GLU A 32 -22.11 -4.99 -6.19
CA GLU A 32 -21.47 -5.15 -7.50
C GLU A 32 -20.91 -3.83 -8.06
N LYS A 33 -21.66 -2.73 -7.89
CA LYS A 33 -21.21 -1.39 -8.31
C LYS A 33 -20.08 -0.88 -7.42
N GLY A 34 -20.18 -1.13 -6.11
CA GLY A 34 -19.09 -0.90 -5.18
C GLY A 34 -17.86 -1.68 -5.61
N LEU A 35 -17.97 -3.00 -5.76
CA LEU A 35 -16.88 -3.88 -6.17
C LEU A 35 -16.16 -3.41 -7.44
N LYS A 36 -16.89 -3.00 -8.48
CA LYS A 36 -16.27 -2.49 -9.70
C LYS A 36 -15.46 -1.21 -9.44
N ARG A 37 -16.02 -0.24 -8.70
CA ARG A 37 -15.30 0.99 -8.37
C ARG A 37 -14.08 0.71 -7.49
N LEU A 38 -14.21 -0.20 -6.52
CA LEU A 38 -13.10 -0.63 -5.67
C LEU A 38 -12.04 -1.38 -6.47
N HIS A 39 -12.41 -2.15 -7.49
CA HIS A 39 -11.46 -2.75 -8.40
C HIS A 39 -10.71 -1.71 -9.24
N ASP A 40 -11.45 -0.74 -9.79
CA ASP A 40 -10.88 0.33 -10.63
C ASP A 40 -9.97 1.26 -9.79
N GLU A 41 -10.30 1.49 -8.51
CA GLU A 41 -9.55 2.41 -7.63
C GLU A 41 -8.49 1.71 -6.76
N TRP A 42 -8.74 0.48 -6.29
CA TRP A 42 -7.91 -0.21 -5.29
C TRP A 42 -7.27 -1.51 -5.80
N GLY A 43 -7.55 -1.89 -7.05
CA GLY A 43 -6.97 -3.06 -7.69
C GLY A 43 -5.48 -2.90 -8.03
N TRP A 44 -4.88 -4.00 -8.47
CA TRP A 44 -3.59 -3.93 -9.17
C TRP A 44 -3.77 -3.22 -10.51
N GLN A 45 -3.06 -2.12 -10.69
CA GLN A 45 -2.84 -1.48 -11.98
C GLN A 45 -1.65 -2.16 -12.65
N SER A 46 -1.83 -2.57 -13.91
CA SER A 46 -0.73 -3.07 -14.74
C SER A 46 -0.06 -1.89 -15.44
N LEU A 47 1.26 -1.85 -15.44
CA LEU A 47 2.03 -0.85 -16.17
C LEU A 47 2.50 -1.38 -17.53
N GLU A 48 2.88 -0.50 -18.44
CA GLU A 48 3.41 -0.86 -19.78
C GLU A 48 4.57 -1.88 -19.75
N GLY A 49 5.37 -1.90 -18.66
CA GLY A 49 6.46 -2.86 -18.47
C GLY A 49 6.05 -4.22 -17.91
N GLY A 50 4.76 -4.42 -17.60
CA GLY A 50 4.20 -5.64 -17.02
C GLY A 50 4.25 -5.69 -15.49
N GLU A 51 4.79 -4.66 -14.84
CA GLU A 51 4.78 -4.54 -13.40
C GLU A 51 3.39 -4.22 -12.85
N LEU A 52 3.14 -4.65 -11.60
CA LEU A 52 1.89 -4.40 -10.89
C LEU A 52 2.11 -3.37 -9.79
N ILE A 53 1.22 -2.39 -9.72
CA ILE A 53 1.20 -1.40 -8.65
C ILE A 53 -0.22 -1.19 -8.12
N ALA A 54 -0.35 -1.02 -6.80
CA ALA A 54 -1.63 -0.74 -6.18
C ALA A 54 -1.51 0.42 -5.19
N ASN A 55 -2.48 1.34 -5.24
CA ASN A 55 -2.48 2.54 -4.42
C ASN A 55 -3.26 2.36 -3.12
N GLY A 56 -2.60 1.83 -2.08
CA GLY A 56 -3.14 1.78 -0.72
C GLY A 56 -3.08 3.10 0.04
N ALA A 57 -2.52 4.18 -0.52
CA ALA A 57 -2.37 5.47 0.17
C ALA A 57 -3.70 6.22 0.36
N MET A 58 -4.79 5.74 -0.26
CA MET A 58 -6.14 6.18 0.06
C MET A 58 -6.62 5.68 1.43
N MET A 59 -6.01 4.60 1.95
CA MET A 59 -6.38 4.01 3.23
C MET A 59 -5.85 4.87 4.38
N ASN A 60 -6.75 5.24 5.30
CA ASN A 60 -6.43 6.16 6.39
C ASN A 60 -5.92 5.47 7.67
N ASP A 61 -6.04 4.16 7.76
CA ASP A 61 -5.65 3.35 8.91
C ASP A 61 -5.00 2.02 8.49
N ILE A 62 -4.30 1.38 9.42
CA ILE A 62 -3.53 0.16 9.18
C ILE A 62 -4.42 -1.07 8.95
N GLU A 63 -5.59 -1.14 9.58
CA GLU A 63 -6.48 -2.28 9.43
C GLU A 63 -7.01 -2.33 8.00
N SER A 64 -7.49 -1.19 7.49
CA SER A 64 -7.88 -1.02 6.09
C SER A 64 -6.72 -1.31 5.13
N THR A 65 -5.51 -0.80 5.45
CA THR A 65 -4.31 -1.04 4.63
C THR A 65 -3.96 -2.53 4.53
N GLU A 66 -4.10 -3.27 5.63
CA GLU A 66 -3.83 -4.71 5.66
C GLU A 66 -4.92 -5.52 4.95
N LEU A 67 -6.19 -5.17 5.14
CA LEU A 67 -7.29 -5.85 4.47
C LEU A 67 -7.17 -5.71 2.95
N LEU A 68 -6.82 -4.51 2.47
CA LEU A 68 -6.57 -4.29 1.05
C LEU A 68 -5.34 -5.08 0.57
N ARG A 69 -4.24 -5.08 1.32
CA ARG A 69 -3.05 -5.87 0.96
C ARG A 69 -3.39 -7.36 0.83
N GLN A 70 -4.09 -7.94 1.81
CA GLN A 70 -4.50 -9.35 1.77
C GLN A 70 -5.38 -9.63 0.55
N PHE A 71 -6.39 -8.79 0.32
CA PHE A 71 -7.27 -8.92 -0.85
C PHE A 71 -6.49 -8.90 -2.18
N LEU A 72 -5.49 -8.03 -2.28
CA LEU A 72 -4.65 -7.89 -3.47
C LEU A 72 -3.70 -9.07 -3.66
N THR A 73 -3.06 -9.56 -2.59
CA THR A 73 -2.03 -10.59 -2.69
C THR A 73 -2.59 -11.99 -2.89
N GLU A 74 -3.81 -12.28 -2.44
CA GLU A 74 -4.44 -13.59 -2.65
C GLU A 74 -4.59 -14.01 -4.11
N ARG A 75 -4.54 -13.04 -5.03
CA ARG A 75 -4.65 -13.25 -6.47
C ARG A 75 -3.27 -13.39 -7.13
N LEU A 76 -2.19 -13.28 -6.36
CA LEU A 76 -0.81 -13.42 -6.81
C LEU A 76 -0.27 -14.80 -6.47
N GLU A 77 0.77 -15.21 -7.20
CA GLU A 77 1.50 -16.44 -6.89
C GLU A 77 2.35 -16.31 -5.62
N GLU A 78 2.78 -15.08 -5.30
CA GLU A 78 3.55 -14.75 -4.10
C GLU A 78 2.86 -13.62 -3.31
N ASP A 79 2.79 -13.78 -1.99
CA ASP A 79 2.23 -12.78 -1.08
C ASP A 79 3.19 -11.61 -0.75
N THR A 80 4.39 -11.64 -1.33
CA THR A 80 5.45 -10.68 -1.02
C THR A 80 5.38 -9.47 -1.94
N ILE A 81 5.28 -8.29 -1.35
CA ILE A 81 5.19 -7.02 -2.07
C ILE A 81 6.43 -6.14 -1.84
N THR A 82 6.63 -5.14 -2.69
CA THR A 82 7.54 -4.03 -2.45
C THR A 82 6.75 -2.85 -1.88
N PRO A 83 6.88 -2.54 -0.58
CA PRO A 83 6.17 -1.43 0.02
C PRO A 83 6.84 -0.09 -0.32
N PHE A 84 6.03 0.88 -0.76
CA PHE A 84 6.40 2.29 -0.78
C PHE A 84 5.65 3.03 0.33
N VAL A 85 6.35 3.71 1.23
CA VAL A 85 5.76 4.39 2.39
C VAL A 85 6.06 5.88 2.35
N TYR A 86 5.02 6.72 2.24
CA TYR A 86 5.17 8.16 2.44
C TYR A 86 4.88 8.57 3.88
N THR A 87 5.84 9.23 4.52
CA THR A 87 5.76 9.62 5.93
C THR A 87 5.63 11.14 6.10
N HIS A 88 4.72 11.57 6.97
CA HIS A 88 4.44 13.00 7.19
C HIS A 88 4.49 13.38 8.67
N ARG A 89 5.12 14.52 8.99
CA ARG A 89 5.38 15.02 10.36
C ARG A 89 4.11 15.20 11.19
N ASP A 90 3.06 15.76 10.61
CA ASP A 90 1.80 16.05 11.35
C ASP A 90 0.99 14.80 11.72
N ARG A 91 1.47 13.60 11.35
CA ARG A 91 0.84 12.32 11.66
C ARG A 91 1.70 11.47 12.59
N ALA A 92 2.42 12.09 13.53
CA ALA A 92 3.31 11.42 14.49
C ALA A 92 2.68 10.23 15.25
N GLY A 93 1.37 10.29 15.57
CA GLY A 93 0.65 9.15 16.17
C GLY A 93 0.52 7.94 15.24
N ARG A 94 0.47 8.17 13.91
CA ARG A 94 0.49 7.12 12.89
C ARG A 94 1.89 6.56 12.67
N THR A 95 2.95 7.30 13.00
CA THR A 95 4.34 6.82 12.88
C THR A 95 4.58 5.54 13.69
N ALA A 96 4.00 5.41 14.89
CA ALA A 96 4.11 4.16 15.65
C ALA A 96 3.46 2.97 14.90
N SER A 97 2.29 3.19 14.30
CA SER A 97 1.60 2.19 13.49
C SER A 97 2.35 1.89 12.19
N PHE A 98 2.92 2.90 11.54
CA PHE A 98 3.77 2.78 10.35
C PHE A 98 5.14 2.16 10.62
N VAL A 99 5.56 2.05 11.89
CA VAL A 99 6.72 1.24 12.28
C VAL A 99 6.29 -0.19 12.57
N HIS A 100 5.24 -0.37 13.36
CA HIS A 100 4.81 -1.70 13.80
C HIS A 100 4.32 -2.55 12.62
N TYR A 101 3.58 -1.96 11.69
CA TYR A 101 2.99 -2.67 10.57
C TYR A 101 4.04 -3.25 9.60
N PRO A 102 4.99 -2.48 9.04
CA PRO A 102 6.07 -3.04 8.23
C PRO A 102 6.93 -4.05 8.98
N ASN A 103 7.20 -3.84 10.28
CA ASN A 103 7.93 -4.82 11.09
C ASN A 103 7.19 -6.16 11.19
N ARG A 104 5.86 -6.12 11.35
CA ARG A 104 5.03 -7.32 11.33
C ARG A 104 5.07 -7.99 9.96
N LEU A 105 4.95 -7.24 8.86
CA LEU A 105 5.03 -7.81 7.52
C LEU A 105 6.41 -8.44 7.25
N HIS A 106 7.49 -7.76 7.61
CA HIS A 106 8.86 -8.25 7.48
C HIS A 106 9.07 -9.55 8.28
N ALA A 107 8.60 -9.61 9.53
CA ALA A 107 8.72 -10.81 10.37
C ALA A 107 8.00 -12.04 9.78
N ASN A 108 7.03 -11.82 8.88
CA ASN A 108 6.30 -12.87 8.17
C ASN A 108 6.73 -13.03 6.71
N SER A 109 7.83 -12.38 6.28
CA SER A 109 8.33 -12.41 4.90
C SER A 109 7.31 -11.92 3.86
N LEU A 110 6.44 -10.98 4.22
CA LEU A 110 5.39 -10.44 3.35
C LEU A 110 5.82 -9.16 2.60
N ILE A 111 7.02 -8.64 2.88
CA ILE A 111 7.58 -7.48 2.20
C ILE A 111 9.04 -7.70 1.83
N GLY A 112 9.47 -7.08 0.72
CA GLY A 112 10.87 -6.85 0.39
C GLY A 112 11.45 -5.61 1.08
N ARG A 113 12.39 -4.96 0.40
CA ARG A 113 12.92 -3.65 0.81
C ARG A 113 11.81 -2.61 0.84
N ILE A 114 11.83 -1.76 1.86
CA ILE A 114 10.89 -0.63 1.98
C ILE A 114 11.48 0.56 1.25
N HIS A 115 10.74 1.12 0.31
CA HIS A 115 11.05 2.44 -0.24
C HIS A 115 10.25 3.48 0.54
N THR A 116 10.85 4.60 0.88
CA THR A 116 10.16 5.65 1.63
C THR A 116 10.61 7.04 1.20
N ALA A 117 9.66 7.96 1.28
CA ALA A 117 9.88 9.38 1.10
C ALA A 117 9.12 10.18 2.17
N GLY A 118 9.40 11.47 2.25
CA GLY A 118 8.69 12.41 3.10
C GLY A 118 9.42 12.75 4.40
N THR A 119 8.89 13.75 5.10
CA THR A 119 9.52 14.42 6.25
C THR A 119 9.90 13.58 7.48
N GLN A 120 9.60 12.28 7.54
CA GLN A 120 9.89 11.37 8.67
C GLN A 120 10.49 10.03 8.22
N ASP A 121 10.99 9.97 6.99
CA ASP A 121 11.60 8.81 6.33
C ASP A 121 12.79 8.22 7.09
N THR A 122 13.69 9.08 7.57
CA THR A 122 14.85 8.72 8.39
C THR A 122 14.42 8.10 9.72
N LEU A 123 13.36 8.63 10.34
CA LEU A 123 12.80 8.06 11.56
C LEU A 123 12.21 6.66 11.32
N LEU A 124 11.56 6.46 10.18
CA LEU A 124 11.06 5.14 9.78
C LEU A 124 12.21 4.15 9.62
N GLN A 125 13.25 4.51 8.86
CA GLN A 125 14.44 3.69 8.63
C GLN A 125 15.09 3.21 9.94
N HIS A 126 15.19 4.08 10.94
CA HIS A 126 15.82 3.71 12.22
C HIS A 126 14.98 2.78 13.09
N ARG A 127 13.69 2.60 12.78
CA ARG A 127 12.74 1.89 13.63
C ARG A 127 12.18 0.62 12.99
N VAL A 128 12.34 0.46 11.69
CA VAL A 128 11.95 -0.77 10.99
C VAL A 128 13.13 -1.72 10.91
N ASN A 129 12.82 -3.02 10.93
CA ASN A 129 13.81 -4.10 10.85
C ASN A 129 14.14 -4.48 9.39
N ALA A 130 13.27 -4.11 8.46
CA ALA A 130 13.49 -4.32 7.03
C ALA A 130 14.54 -3.34 6.49
N GLU A 131 15.18 -3.71 5.38
CA GLU A 131 16.01 -2.76 4.64
C GLU A 131 15.16 -1.61 4.11
N VAL A 132 15.70 -0.38 4.14
CA VAL A 132 14.99 0.82 3.71
C VAL A 132 15.83 1.63 2.71
N ALA A 133 15.25 1.89 1.54
CA ALA A 133 15.72 2.89 0.58
C ALA A 133 14.98 4.23 0.84
N LEU A 134 15.76 5.29 1.05
CA LEU A 134 15.25 6.65 1.22
C LEU A 134 15.24 7.35 -0.14
N HIS A 135 14.15 8.06 -0.42
CA HIS A 135 14.00 8.94 -1.58
C HIS A 135 13.67 10.35 -1.10
N ASP A 136 14.46 11.33 -1.55
CA ASP A 136 14.21 12.73 -1.23
C ASP A 136 12.97 13.24 -2.00
N GLU A 137 12.17 14.12 -1.38
CA GLU A 137 10.97 14.66 -2.02
C GLU A 137 11.26 15.55 -3.25
N SER A 138 12.52 15.97 -3.43
CA SER A 138 12.98 16.68 -4.63
C SER A 138 13.40 15.78 -5.79
N GLU A 139 13.48 14.46 -5.58
CA GLU A 139 13.75 13.51 -6.65
C GLU A 139 12.58 13.44 -7.63
N PRO A 140 12.84 13.29 -8.94
CA PRO A 140 11.76 13.10 -9.90
C PRO A 140 10.93 11.85 -9.59
N ALA A 141 9.61 12.00 -9.48
CA ALA A 141 8.70 10.89 -9.17
C ALA A 141 8.84 9.71 -10.15
N ALA A 142 9.13 9.98 -11.42
CA ALA A 142 9.43 8.97 -12.43
C ALA A 142 10.66 8.12 -12.08
N SER A 143 11.73 8.75 -11.61
CA SER A 143 12.97 8.06 -11.21
C SER A 143 12.77 7.24 -9.94
N VAL A 144 12.00 7.76 -8.99
CA VAL A 144 11.62 7.01 -7.78
C VAL A 144 10.77 5.80 -8.17
N LEU A 145 9.78 5.97 -9.05
CA LEU A 145 8.95 4.86 -9.54
C LEU A 145 9.81 3.78 -10.21
N ASP A 146 10.74 4.17 -11.09
CA ASP A 146 11.68 3.23 -11.73
C ASP A 146 12.49 2.44 -10.69
N SER A 147 13.01 3.11 -9.66
CA SER A 147 13.77 2.45 -8.59
C SER A 147 12.93 1.46 -7.79
N VAL A 148 11.65 1.75 -7.56
CA VAL A 148 10.76 0.86 -6.80
C VAL A 148 10.36 -0.36 -7.64
N LEU A 149 10.08 -0.16 -8.93
CA LEU A 149 9.73 -1.24 -9.86
C LEU A 149 10.90 -2.20 -10.12
N GLN A 150 12.14 -1.72 -10.04
CA GLN A 150 13.35 -2.55 -10.18
C GLN A 150 13.49 -3.65 -9.12
N GLU A 151 12.77 -3.57 -7.99
CA GLU A 151 12.71 -4.66 -7.00
C GLU A 151 12.01 -5.92 -7.56
N GLY A 152 11.32 -5.81 -8.71
CA GLY A 152 10.76 -6.95 -9.45
C GLY A 152 9.56 -7.62 -8.80
N ARG A 153 8.96 -6.97 -7.79
CA ARG A 153 7.77 -7.44 -7.07
C ARG A 153 6.64 -6.42 -7.19
N PRO A 154 5.37 -6.85 -7.04
CA PRO A 154 4.24 -5.94 -7.03
C PRO A 154 4.40 -4.84 -5.97
N VAL A 155 4.17 -3.59 -6.39
CA VAL A 155 4.42 -2.40 -5.57
C VAL A 155 3.16 -1.98 -4.86
N TYR A 156 3.22 -1.85 -3.54
CA TYR A 156 2.07 -1.38 -2.75
C TYR A 156 2.37 -0.03 -2.11
N LEU A 157 1.68 1.00 -2.58
CA LEU A 157 1.82 2.35 -2.04
C LEU A 157 1.05 2.49 -0.74
N MET A 158 1.67 3.13 0.24
CA MET A 158 1.11 3.44 1.54
C MET A 158 1.50 4.87 1.92
N GLY A 159 0.63 5.58 2.62
CA GLY A 159 0.91 6.95 3.06
C GLY A 159 -0.18 7.92 2.64
N ASN A 160 0.13 9.20 2.50
CA ASN A 160 -0.86 10.25 2.24
C ASN A 160 -0.74 10.78 0.80
N THR A 161 -1.77 10.59 -0.03
CA THR A 161 -1.80 11.08 -1.43
C THR A 161 -1.88 12.60 -1.57
N VAL A 162 -2.11 13.34 -0.49
CA VAL A 162 -2.27 14.81 -0.53
C VAL A 162 -0.92 15.55 -0.67
N ALA A 163 0.20 14.88 -0.40
CA ALA A 163 1.53 15.46 -0.58
C ALA A 163 1.82 15.69 -2.08
N GLY A 164 2.52 16.79 -2.42
CA GLY A 164 2.87 17.12 -3.81
C GLY A 164 3.59 15.96 -4.51
N PHE A 165 4.63 15.44 -3.87
CA PHE A 165 5.36 14.27 -4.33
C PHE A 165 4.45 13.05 -4.59
N MET A 166 3.51 12.76 -3.69
CA MET A 166 2.61 11.61 -3.86
C MET A 166 1.61 11.80 -5.00
N ARG A 167 1.22 13.05 -5.30
CA ARG A 167 0.40 13.36 -6.48
C ARG A 167 1.19 13.14 -7.76
N GLU A 168 2.41 13.66 -7.83
CA GLU A 168 3.29 13.46 -8.98
C GLU A 168 3.58 11.96 -9.22
N LEU A 169 3.78 11.19 -8.14
CA LEU A 169 3.93 9.73 -8.23
C LEU A 169 2.66 9.05 -8.75
N SER A 170 1.48 9.47 -8.29
CA SER A 170 0.21 8.90 -8.76
C SER A 170 -0.06 9.25 -10.22
N GLU A 171 0.20 10.50 -10.63
CA GLU A 171 0.10 10.94 -12.03
C GLU A 171 1.04 10.14 -12.94
N GLU A 172 2.24 9.84 -12.47
CA GLU A 172 3.20 9.03 -13.20
C GLU A 172 2.76 7.56 -13.35
N ILE A 173 2.12 7.00 -12.32
CA ILE A 173 1.52 5.66 -12.38
C ILE A 173 0.37 5.64 -13.38
N ASP A 174 -0.54 6.60 -13.29
CA ASP A 174 -1.69 6.70 -14.20
C ASP A 174 -1.21 6.85 -15.65
N ARG A 175 -0.16 7.65 -15.88
CA ARG A 175 0.44 7.85 -17.21
C ARG A 175 1.03 6.56 -17.80
N ARG A 176 1.51 5.63 -16.96
CA ARG A 176 2.13 4.36 -17.38
C ARG A 176 1.18 3.17 -17.31
N SER A 177 -0.02 3.36 -16.76
CA SER A 177 -0.99 2.29 -16.57
C SER A 177 -1.63 1.90 -17.90
N ILE A 178 -1.87 0.60 -18.07
CA ILE A 178 -2.62 0.05 -19.21
C ILE A 178 -3.98 -0.45 -18.72
N GLU A 179 -5.04 -0.12 -19.48
CA GLU A 179 -6.42 -0.58 -19.23
C GLU A 179 -6.60 -2.08 -19.51
#